data_AF-A0AAP0HT21-F1
#
_entry.id   AF-A0AAP0HT21-F1
#
_cell.length_a   1.000
_cell.length_b   1.000
_cell.length_c   1.000
_cell.angle_alpha   90.00
_cell.angle_beta   90.00
_cell.angle_gamma   90.00
#
_symmetry.space_group_name_H-M   'P 1'
#
loop_
_entity.id
_entity.type
_entity.pdbx_description
1 polymer ?
#
loop_
_entity_poly.entity_id
_entity_poly.type
_entity_poly.pdbx_seq_one_letter_code
_entity_poly.pdbx_strand_id
1 'polypeptide(L)' 'MVVEDEAVRRDAVYAEIEGYVIYHVRVMRGGRKRPVSKGIVYGNPKNQGITQLKFQRNKKSAAEERAGANLAA' A
#
# COMPACT_ATOMS: atom_id res chain seq x y z
N MET A 1 14.58 15.38 4.04
CA MET A 1 14.55 16.68 4.74
C MET A 1 14.61 16.35 6.21
N VAL A 2 15.66 16.83 6.87
CA VAL A 2 15.93 16.66 8.30
C VAL A 2 14.67 17.02 9.07
N VAL A 3 14.03 16.04 9.68
CA VAL A 3 13.06 16.26 10.74
C VAL A 3 13.34 15.20 11.77
N GLU A 4 14.07 15.62 12.80
CA GLU A 4 13.91 15.04 14.12
C GLU A 4 12.42 15.15 14.46
N ASP A 5 11.71 14.03 14.41
CA ASP A 5 10.39 13.90 15.00
C ASP A 5 10.53 12.92 16.17
N GLU A 6 10.72 13.48 17.36
CA GLU A 6 10.65 12.81 18.66
C GLU A 6 9.22 12.26 18.94
N ALA A 7 8.60 11.53 18.01
CA ALA A 7 7.21 11.09 18.20
C ALA A 7 6.81 9.83 17.42
N VAL A 8 7.74 9.03 16.90
CA VAL A 8 7.43 7.65 16.44
C VAL A 8 7.62 6.63 17.58
N ARG A 9 7.67 7.11 18.83
CA ARG A 9 7.68 6.26 20.02
C ARG A 9 6.24 5.96 20.41
N ARG A 10 5.84 4.69 20.25
CA ARG A 10 5.18 3.96 21.33
C ARG A 10 5.22 2.44 21.18
N ASP A 11 5.17 1.89 19.96
CA ASP A 11 5.05 0.42 19.77
C ASP A 11 5.93 -0.18 18.65
N ALA A 12 7.14 0.37 18.41
CA ALA A 12 8.00 -0.07 17.30
C ALA A 12 9.08 -1.08 17.74
N VAL A 13 9.23 -2.17 16.97
CA VAL A 13 10.22 -3.26 17.16
C VAL A 13 11.50 -2.94 16.35
N TYR A 14 12.15 -1.80 16.60
CA TYR A 14 13.40 -1.47 15.92
C TYR A 14 14.40 -0.89 16.92
N ALA A 15 15.63 -1.41 16.88
CA ALA A 15 16.73 -0.94 17.72
C ALA A 15 17.46 0.22 17.03
N GLU A 16 18.00 1.15 17.80
CA GLU A 16 18.81 2.29 17.33
C GLU A 16 20.24 1.83 16.97
N ILE A 17 20.34 0.80 16.12
CA ILE A 17 21.61 0.26 15.60
C ILE A 17 21.85 0.86 14.21
N GLU A 18 23.11 1.11 13.85
CA GLU A 18 23.48 1.57 12.50
C GLU A 18 23.03 0.56 11.43
N GLY A 19 22.42 1.06 10.34
CA GLY A 19 21.92 0.23 9.23
C GLY A 19 20.40 0.06 9.15
N TYR A 20 19.63 0.63 10.08
CA TYR A 20 18.16 0.67 10.03
C TYR A 20 17.64 2.02 9.54
N VAL A 21 16.61 2.02 8.68
CA VAL A 21 15.94 3.24 8.21
C VAL A 21 14.43 3.08 8.26
N ILE A 22 13.73 4.08 8.78
CA ILE A 22 12.27 4.12 8.89
C ILE A 22 11.72 5.04 7.79
N TYR A 23 10.74 4.56 7.02
CA TYR A 23 10.10 5.30 5.94
C TYR A 23 8.59 5.44 6.15
N HIS A 24 8.04 6.59 5.79
CA HIS A 24 6.59 6.80 5.73
C HIS A 24 6.08 6.58 4.31
N VAL A 25 5.22 5.57 4.14
CA VAL A 25 4.58 5.28 2.85
C VAL A 25 3.07 5.46 2.95
N ARG A 26 2.52 6.26 2.03
CA ARG A 26 1.08 6.43 1.87
C ARG A 26 0.54 5.50 0.79
N VAL A 27 -0.52 4.76 1.14
CA VAL A 27 -1.35 4.02 0.19
C VAL A 27 -2.76 4.61 0.14
N MET A 28 -3.39 4.56 -1.04
CA MET A 28 -4.79 4.99 -1.18
C MET A 28 -5.70 4.13 -0.31
N ARG A 29 -6.66 4.78 0.34
CA ARG A 29 -7.70 4.10 1.15
C ARG A 29 -8.85 3.63 0.24
N GLY A 30 -9.78 2.87 0.81
CA GLY A 30 -10.88 2.27 0.06
C GLY A 30 -10.58 0.88 -0.52
N GLY A 31 -11.46 0.42 -1.42
CA GLY A 31 -11.38 -0.85 -2.13
C GLY A 31 -10.75 -0.71 -3.51
N ARG A 32 -10.81 -1.77 -4.32
CA ARG A 32 -10.20 -1.81 -5.65
C ARG A 32 -11.27 -1.68 -6.72
N LYS A 33 -11.09 -0.71 -7.61
CA LYS A 33 -11.84 -0.64 -8.88
C LYS A 33 -11.17 -1.54 -9.91
N ARG A 34 -11.96 -2.29 -10.70
CA ARG A 34 -11.43 -3.01 -11.87
C ARG A 34 -11.02 -2.01 -12.97
N PRO A 35 -9.80 -2.13 -13.54
CA PRO A 35 -9.41 -1.31 -14.68
C PRO A 35 -10.08 -1.85 -15.95
N VAL A 36 -11.23 -1.27 -16.32
CA VAL A 36 -11.94 -1.57 -17.57
C VAL A 36 -12.31 -0.30 -18.29
N SER A 37 -12.21 -0.30 -19.62
CA SER A 37 -12.66 0.81 -20.46
C SER A 37 -14.18 0.98 -20.32
N LYS A 38 -14.63 2.19 -19.99
CA LYS A 38 -16.06 2.56 -19.89
C LYS A 38 -16.92 1.70 -18.93
N GLY A 39 -16.30 0.88 -18.08
CA GLY A 39 -17.04 -0.01 -17.16
C GLY A 39 -17.66 -1.24 -17.82
N ILE A 40 -17.28 -1.59 -19.05
CA ILE A 40 -17.84 -2.75 -19.75
C ILE A 40 -16.95 -3.97 -19.46
N VAL A 41 -17.54 -5.03 -18.89
CA VAL A 41 -16.89 -6.34 -18.80
C VAL A 41 -17.51 -7.25 -19.86
N TYR A 42 -16.69 -7.73 -20.78
CA TYR A 42 -17.12 -8.75 -21.75
C TYR A 42 -17.04 -10.12 -21.07
N GLY A 43 -18.18 -10.71 -20.75
CA GLY A 43 -18.25 -12.03 -20.13
C GLY A 43 -19.50 -12.26 -19.29
N ASN A 44 -19.51 -13.38 -18.57
CA ASN A 44 -20.68 -13.83 -17.81
C ASN A 44 -21.07 -12.85 -16.69
N PRO A 45 -22.37 -12.73 -16.35
CA PRO A 45 -22.89 -11.79 -15.34
C PRO A 45 -22.19 -11.84 -13.99
N LYS A 46 -21.73 -13.03 -13.56
CA LYS A 46 -20.95 -13.24 -12.33
C LYS A 46 -19.73 -12.32 -12.22
N ASN A 47 -19.09 -11.98 -13.34
CA ASN A 47 -17.84 -11.24 -13.36
C ASN A 47 -18.03 -9.74 -13.64
N GLN A 48 -19.27 -9.24 -13.70
CA GLN A 48 -19.60 -7.86 -14.04
C GLN A 48 -19.31 -6.84 -12.93
N GLY A 49 -18.96 -7.28 -11.72
CA GLY A 49 -18.63 -6.38 -10.61
C GLY A 49 -17.39 -5.52 -10.88
N ILE A 50 -17.51 -4.20 -10.69
CA ILE A 50 -16.45 -3.22 -11.01
C ILE A 50 -15.90 -2.51 -9.76
N THR A 51 -16.77 -1.93 -8.93
CA THR A 51 -16.35 -0.99 -7.86
C THR A 51 -16.22 -1.64 -6.48
N GLN A 52 -17.00 -2.68 -6.19
CA GLN A 52 -17.06 -3.29 -4.84
C GLN A 52 -16.05 -4.43 -4.64
N LEU A 53 -15.01 -4.51 -5.48
CA LEU A 53 -14.01 -5.57 -5.37
C LEU A 53 -13.01 -5.23 -4.26
N LYS A 54 -12.76 -6.21 -3.39
CA LYS A 54 -11.68 -6.13 -2.40
C LYS A 54 -10.38 -6.67 -3.03
N PHE A 55 -9.26 -6.04 -2.69
CA PHE A 55 -7.95 -6.60 -3.04
C PHE A 55 -7.68 -7.81 -2.13
N GLN A 56 -7.03 -8.84 -2.66
CA GLN A 56 -6.77 -10.07 -1.91
C GLN A 56 -5.71 -9.85 -0.82
N ARG A 57 -4.76 -8.94 -1.05
CA ARG A 57 -3.71 -8.61 -0.09
C ARG A 57 -4.12 -7.43 0.80
N ASN A 58 -3.47 -7.35 1.96
CA ASN A 58 -3.64 -6.25 2.90
C ASN A 58 -2.93 -4.97 2.43
N LYS A 59 -3.43 -3.82 2.88
CA LYS A 59 -2.84 -2.50 2.58
C LYS A 59 -1.42 -2.33 3.11
N LYS A 60 -1.07 -3.02 4.20
CA LYS A 60 0.29 -3.04 4.77
C LYS A 60 1.29 -3.65 3.78
N SER A 61 0.97 -4.82 3.22
CA SER A 61 1.79 -5.50 2.20
C SER A 61 1.98 -4.63 0.94
N ALA A 62 0.95 -3.95 0.47
CA ALA A 62 1.08 -3.03 -0.67
C ALA A 62 1.98 -1.81 -0.36
N ALA A 63 2.05 -1.36 0.90
CA ALA A 63 2.92 -0.27 1.31
C ALA A 63 4.39 -0.72 1.38
N GLU A 64 4.64 -1.92 1.88
CA GLU A 64 5.97 -2.54 1.96
C GLU A 64 6.56 -2.74 0.56
N GLU A 65 5.78 -3.28 -0.39
CA GLU A 65 6.21 -3.45 -1.79
C GLU A 65 6.59 -2.10 -2.43
N ARG A 66 5.84 -1.03 -2.13
CA ARG A 66 6.13 0.32 -2.64
C ARG A 66 7.40 0.90 -2.02
N ALA A 67 7.66 0.65 -0.73
CA ALA A 67 8.90 1.04 -0.08
C ALA A 67 10.10 0.32 -0.72
N GLY A 68 10.00 -1.00 -0.89
CA GLY A 68 11.05 -1.81 -1.50
C GLY A 68 11.37 -1.40 -2.93
N ALA A 69 10.36 -1.15 -3.76
CA ALA A 69 10.55 -0.73 -5.14
C ALA A 69 11.27 0.64 -5.28
N ASN A 70 11.02 1.57 -4.36
CA ASN A 70 11.65 2.89 -4.40
C ASN A 70 13.08 2.91 -3.87
N LEU A 71 13.45 1.95 -3.01
CA LEU A 71 14.76 1.87 -2.36
C LEU A 71 15.75 0.95 -3.09
N ALA A 72 15.24 0.03 -3.91
CA ALA A 72 16.06 -0.85 -4.73
C ALA A 72 16.53 -0.22 -6.06
N ALA A 73 16.21 1.06 -6.29
CA ALA A 73 16.55 1.83 -7.50
C ALA A 73 17.79 2.72 -7.27
#